data_AF-A0A1D6MTW2-F1
#
_entry.id   AF-A0A1D6MTW2-F1
#
_cell.length_a   1.000
_cell.length_b   1.000
_cell.length_c   1.000
_cell.angle_alpha   90.00
_cell.angle_beta   90.00
_cell.angle_gamma   90.00
#
_symmetry.space_group_name_H-M   'P 1'
#
loop_
_entity.id
_entity.type
_entity.pdbx_description
1 polymer ?
#
loop_
_entity_poly.entity_id
_entity_poly.type
_entity_poly.pdbx_seq_one_letter_code
_entity_poly.pdbx_strand_id
1 'polypeptide(L)' 'MPDDLFDSLINLPGFEQTHISLYFNYLVAQPHIARAFNKLPFDHKLIWARNFVSEKFLGV' A
#
# COMPACT_ATOMS: atom_id res chain seq x y z
N MET A 1 -3.31 5.97 -13.28
CA MET A 1 -3.19 5.32 -11.96
C MET A 1 -4.39 4.39 -11.84
N PRO A 2 -4.33 3.22 -11.21
CA PRO A 2 -5.52 2.36 -11.10
C PRO A 2 -6.60 3.08 -10.28
N ASP A 3 -7.84 3.11 -10.77
CA ASP A 3 -8.94 3.86 -10.12
C ASP A 3 -9.33 3.25 -8.77
N ASP A 4 -9.09 1.94 -8.61
CA ASP A 4 -9.36 1.11 -7.42
C ASP A 4 -8.16 1.04 -6.45
N LEU A 5 -7.11 1.84 -6.66
CA LEU A 5 -5.89 1.75 -5.86
C LEU A 5 -6.15 2.12 -4.39
N PHE A 6 -6.88 3.22 -4.15
CA PHE A 6 -7.18 3.66 -2.79
C PHE A 6 -8.13 2.69 -2.09
N ASP A 7 -9.16 2.21 -2.80
CA ASP A 7 -10.10 1.21 -2.29
C ASP A 7 -9.39 -0.11 -1.95
N SER A 8 -8.43 -0.53 -2.77
CA SER A 8 -7.59 -1.71 -2.49
C SER A 8 -6.78 -1.55 -1.20
N LEU A 9 -6.39 -0.33 -0.82
CA LEU A 9 -5.58 -0.05 0.37
C LEU A 9 -6.42 0.12 1.63
N ILE A 10 -7.51 0.87 1.56
CA ILE A 10 -8.39 1.12 2.72
C ILE A 10 -9.05 -0.18 3.22
N ASN A 11 -9.22 -1.16 2.33
CA ASN A 11 -9.76 -2.49 2.66
C ASN A 11 -8.70 -3.47 3.20
N LEU A 12 -7.43 -3.09 3.34
CA LEU A 12 -6.42 -3.94 3.95
C LEU A 12 -6.57 -3.94 5.48
N PRO A 13 -6.79 -5.10 6.13
CA PRO A 13 -6.93 -5.17 7.57
C PRO A 13 -5.58 -4.94 8.27
N GLY A 14 -5.63 -4.33 9.46
CA GLY A 14 -4.46 -4.16 10.33
C GLY A 14 -3.57 -2.95 10.01
N PHE A 15 -4.06 -2.00 9.21
CA PHE A 15 -3.37 -0.73 8.95
C PHE A 15 -4.15 0.46 9.53
N GLU A 16 -3.43 1.39 10.14
CA GLU A 16 -3.98 2.69 10.52
C GLU A 16 -4.12 3.62 9.29
N GLN A 17 -4.98 4.64 9.41
CA GLN A 17 -5.20 5.61 8.34
C GLN A 17 -3.90 6.33 7.91
N THR A 18 -2.98 6.56 8.84
CA THR A 18 -1.66 7.16 8.56
C THR A 18 -0.81 6.24 7.68
N HIS A 19 -0.79 4.93 7.97
CA HIS A 19 -0.09 3.94 7.15
C HIS A 19 -0.63 3.90 5.72
N ILE A 20 -1.96 3.88 5.59
CA ILE A 20 -2.66 3.87 4.30
C ILE A 20 -2.32 5.12 3.49
N SER A 21 -2.38 6.30 4.12
CA SER A 21 -2.10 7.58 3.45
C SER A 21 -0.67 7.66 2.92
N LEU A 22 0.32 7.24 3.72
CA LEU A 22 1.72 7.25 3.33
C LEU A 22 2.02 6.26 2.21
N TYR A 23 1.46 5.05 2.30
CA TYR A 23 1.66 4.05 1.27
C TYR A 23 0.96 4.44 -0.04
N PHE A 24 -0.23 5.03 0.02
CA PHE A 24 -0.91 5.58 -1.15
C PHE A 24 -0.08 6.68 -1.81
N ASN A 25 0.44 7.64 -1.05
CA ASN A 25 1.32 8.69 -1.58
C ASN A 25 2.56 8.11 -2.28
N TYR A 26 3.19 7.10 -1.68
CA TYR A 26 4.33 6.39 -2.29
C TYR A 26 3.97 5.74 -3.63
N LEU A 27 2.81 5.08 -3.72
CA LEU A 27 2.34 4.41 -4.93
C LEU A 27 1.96 5.42 -6.03
N VAL A 28 1.32 6.53 -5.68
CA VAL A 28 1.00 7.62 -6.63
C VAL A 28 2.27 8.23 -7.23
N ALA A 29 3.31 8.42 -6.40
CA ALA A 29 4.61 8.89 -6.86
C ALA A 29 5.35 7.89 -7.77
N GLN A 30 5.02 6.59 -7.71
CA GLN A 30 5.65 5.53 -8.50
C GLN A 30 4.61 4.70 -9.27
N PRO A 31 4.14 5.18 -10.43
CA PRO A 31 3.07 4.54 -11.19
C PRO A 31 3.33 3.09 -11.59
N HIS A 32 4.60 2.69 -11.78
CA HIS A 32 4.97 1.31 -12.11
C HIS A 32 4.73 0.36 -10.92
N ILE A 33 5.03 0.81 -9.70
CA ILE A 33 4.76 0.06 -8.46
C ILE A 33 3.27 0.00 -8.19
N ALA A 34 2.54 1.10 -8.35
CA ALA A 34 1.07 1.11 -8.23
C ALA A 34 0.41 0.10 -9.17
N ARG A 35 0.85 0.03 -10.42
CA ARG A 35 0.35 -0.95 -11.40
C ARG A 35 0.69 -2.39 -11.01
N ALA A 36 1.88 -2.63 -10.49
CA ALA A 36 2.29 -3.96 -10.02
C ALA A 36 1.46 -4.39 -8.80
N PHE A 37 1.37 -3.51 -7.79
CA PHE A 37 0.58 -3.71 -6.59
C PHE A 37 -0.87 -4.04 -6.91
N ASN A 38 -1.50 -3.31 -7.84
CA ASN A 38 -2.91 -3.52 -8.12
C ASN A 38 -3.22 -4.88 -8.75
N LYS A 39 -2.25 -5.48 -9.46
CA LYS A 39 -2.37 -6.82 -10.06
C LYS A 39 -2.15 -7.96 -9.07
N LEU A 40 -1.67 -7.67 -7.85
CA LEU A 40 -1.39 -8.70 -6.85
C LEU A 40 -2.69 -9.26 -6.25
N PRO A 41 -2.73 -10.56 -5.91
CA PRO A 41 -3.77 -11.10 -5.03
C PRO A 41 -3.76 -10.42 -3.66
N PHE A 42 -4.88 -10.50 -2.94
CA PHE A 42 -5.08 -9.86 -1.64
C PHE A 42 -3.93 -10.13 -0.64
N ASP A 43 -3.53 -11.39 -0.46
CA ASP A 43 -2.47 -11.76 0.49
C ASP A 43 -1.13 -11.09 0.16
N HIS A 44 -0.81 -10.96 -1.13
CA HIS A 44 0.41 -10.30 -1.58
C HIS A 44 0.34 -8.77 -1.41
N LYS A 45 -0.84 -8.16 -1.62
CA LYS A 45 -1.07 -6.74 -1.31
C LYS A 45 -0.84 -6.47 0.19
N LEU A 46 -1.33 -7.38 1.05
CA LEU A 46 -1.16 -7.29 2.51
C LEU A 46 0.33 -7.37 2.91
N ILE A 47 1.08 -8.31 2.34
CA ILE A 47 2.52 -8.47 2.62
C ILE A 47 3.30 -7.22 2.18
N TRP A 48 3.03 -6.70 0.98
CA TRP A 48 3.70 -5.50 0.48
C TRP A 48 3.44 -4.28 1.35
N ALA A 49 2.18 -4.04 1.71
CA ALA A 49 1.82 -2.92 2.59
C ALA A 49 2.48 -3.06 3.97
N ARG A 50 2.54 -4.29 4.53
CA ARG A 50 3.23 -4.54 5.80
C ARG A 50 4.72 -4.22 5.70
N ASN A 51 5.39 -4.72 4.68
CA ASN A 51 6.83 -4.48 4.50
C ASN A 51 7.13 -2.99 4.39
N PHE A 52 6.34 -2.24 3.61
CA PHE A 52 6.50 -0.79 3.49
C PHE A 52 6.34 -0.08 4.85
N VAL A 53 5.30 -0.42 5.60
CA VAL A 53 5.05 0.17 6.92
C VAL A 53 6.17 -0.21 7.89
N SER A 54 6.57 -1.48 7.93
CA SER A 54 7.69 -1.94 8.75
C SER A 54 8.97 -1.16 8.43
N GLU A 55 9.35 -0.98 7.17
CA GLU A 55 10.53 -0.20 6.79
C GLU A 55 10.45 1.28 7.18
N LYS A 56 9.25 1.88 7.11
CA LYS A 56 9.07 3.32 7.39
C LYS A 56 8.86 3.64 8.86
N PHE A 57 8.36 2.68 9.65
CA PHE A 57 7.94 2.91 11.04
C PHE A 57 8.74 2.11 12.08
N LEU A 58 9.55 1.10 11.70
CA LEU A 58 10.45 0.40 12.64
C LEU A 58 11.73 1.21 12.98
N GLY A 59 11.77 2.49 12.64
CA GLY A 59 12.87 3.42 12.96
C GLY A 59 12.59 4.34 14.14
N VAL A 60 11.55 4.07 14.95
CA VAL A 60 11.17 4.87 16.13
C VAL A 60 11.21 3.99 17.38
#